data_AF-A0A914E956-F1
#
_entry.id   AF-A0A914E956-F1
#
_cell.length_a   1.000
_cell.length_b   1.000
_cell.length_c   1.000
_cell.angle_alpha   90.00
_cell.angle_beta   90.00
_cell.angle_gamma   90.00
#
_symmetry.space_group_name_H-M   'P 1'
#
loop_
_entity.id
_entity.type
_entity.pdbx_description
1 polymer ?
#
loop_
_entity_poly.entity_id
_entity_poly.type
_entity_poly.pdbx_seq_one_letter_code
_entity_poly.pdbx_strand_id
1 'polypeptide(L)'
;MLAGASPCLLGNISRTVVERPLCGNLIICQSNGGWKRFKSTYDLFRHEILHALGFGTITSANPDDFGHTQIKEWKYANPLMPSDYLPTFHMDFAKRALNDIRSHFNCMNALGVEADDHMKTHLSEYVFGNELMTPFLSNGYNYFSLISAHILEDTFLGQVAWYKIDETIVGFEDRLYWYGRGWGCDFIEKSCFEYIQNQENPLPFCDEMALQAHLRGKLAQRICFSNGTNQLEVKVQCNFERILVRPTANWLTRPVTLESQFPALENVLNTIGYEVYGSAGLHRYCPFVKEILYDKVPLVPFGAIIVPCGPTPTSSSYNT
;
A
#
# COMPACT_ATOMS: atom_id res chain seq x y z
N MET A 1 12.01 -0.70 13.12
CA MET A 1 12.81 -1.70 12.39
C MET A 1 12.95 -2.97 13.21
N LEU A 2 12.44 -4.10 12.70
CA LEU A 2 12.54 -5.43 13.32
C LEU A 2 13.70 -6.23 12.73
N ALA A 3 13.86 -6.15 11.40
CA ALA A 3 14.99 -6.66 10.65
C ALA A 3 15.38 -5.63 9.58
N GLY A 4 16.50 -5.88 8.91
CA GLY A 4 17.01 -5.06 7.81
C GLY A 4 18.02 -5.88 7.01
N ALA A 5 18.00 -5.78 5.68
CA ALA A 5 18.97 -6.47 4.85
C ALA A 5 19.43 -5.69 3.64
N SER A 6 20.63 -6.01 3.16
CA SER A 6 21.21 -5.42 1.96
C SER A 6 22.26 -6.32 1.32
N PRO A 7 22.57 -6.14 0.02
CA PRO A 7 23.71 -6.78 -0.61
C PRO A 7 25.00 -6.30 0.06
N CYS A 8 25.91 -7.23 0.39
CA CYS A 8 27.20 -6.90 1.01
C CYS A 8 28.40 -7.24 0.13
N LEU A 9 28.20 -8.10 -0.87
CA LEU A 9 29.21 -8.44 -1.88
C LEU A 9 28.55 -8.55 -3.25
N LEU A 10 29.02 -7.73 -4.18
CA LEU A 10 28.73 -7.89 -5.60
C LEU A 10 29.88 -8.61 -6.28
N GLY A 11 29.61 -9.41 -7.30
CA GLY A 11 30.69 -10.05 -8.04
C GLY A 11 30.35 -10.43 -9.47
N ASN A 12 31.41 -10.70 -10.23
CA ASN A 12 31.39 -10.83 -11.68
C ASN A 12 31.23 -12.27 -12.14
N ILE A 13 30.39 -12.48 -13.16
CA ILE A 13 30.27 -13.76 -13.85
C ILE A 13 30.64 -13.58 -15.33
N SER A 14 31.94 -13.78 -15.60
CA SER A 14 32.56 -13.84 -16.95
C SER A 14 32.87 -12.49 -17.65
N ARG A 15 33.43 -12.59 -18.86
CA ARG A 15 34.16 -11.56 -19.64
C ARG A 15 33.34 -10.31 -20.02
N THR A 16 32.02 -10.34 -19.83
CA THR A 16 31.14 -9.18 -19.89
C THR A 16 30.73 -8.85 -18.46
N VAL A 17 31.25 -7.76 -17.89
CA VAL A 17 31.07 -7.38 -16.49
C VAL A 17 29.59 -7.30 -16.13
N VAL A 18 29.10 -8.29 -15.39
CA VAL A 18 27.77 -8.31 -14.76
C VAL A 18 28.02 -8.46 -13.27
N GLU A 19 27.98 -7.34 -12.56
CA GLU A 19 28.06 -7.33 -11.10
C GLU A 19 26.69 -7.69 -10.56
N ARG A 20 26.56 -8.79 -9.81
CA ARG A 20 25.30 -9.17 -9.14
C ARG A 20 25.52 -9.45 -7.65
N PRO A 21 24.48 -9.39 -6.80
CA PRO A 21 24.56 -9.83 -5.42
C PRO A 21 25.05 -11.29 -5.32
N LEU A 22 26.19 -11.49 -4.67
CA LEU A 22 26.72 -12.81 -4.30
C LEU A 22 26.42 -13.14 -2.84
N CYS A 23 26.40 -12.13 -1.98
CA CYS A 23 26.09 -12.24 -0.57
C CYS A 23 25.24 -11.05 -0.11
N GLY A 24 24.35 -11.31 0.84
CA GLY A 24 23.58 -10.28 1.53
C GLY A 24 23.75 -10.42 3.04
N ASN A 25 23.71 -9.28 3.74
CA ASN A 25 23.70 -9.24 5.20
C ASN A 25 22.26 -9.06 5.68
N LEU A 26 21.85 -9.88 6.65
CA LEU A 26 20.58 -9.75 7.34
C LEU A 26 20.84 -9.41 8.81
N ILE A 27 20.29 -8.29 9.27
CA ILE A 27 20.35 -7.83 10.65
C ILE A 27 18.99 -8.05 11.29
N ILE A 28 18.99 -8.67 12.48
CA ILE A 28 17.77 -8.98 13.24
C ILE A 28 17.85 -8.28 14.60
N CYS A 29 16.93 -7.35 14.86
CA CYS A 29 16.88 -6.60 16.10
C CYS A 29 16.10 -7.37 17.19
N GLN A 30 16.71 -8.44 17.73
CA GLN A 30 16.04 -9.38 18.66
C GLN A 30 15.39 -8.71 19.89
N SER A 31 16.02 -7.68 20.45
CA SER A 31 15.53 -6.98 21.64
C SER A 31 14.37 -6.02 21.38
N ASN A 32 13.90 -5.90 20.13
CA ASN A 32 12.80 -5.00 19.79
C ASN A 32 11.47 -5.54 20.33
N GLY A 33 10.81 -4.78 21.20
CA GLY A 33 9.50 -5.17 21.76
C GLY A 33 8.39 -5.38 20.72
N GLY A 34 8.56 -4.87 19.50
CA GLY A 34 7.64 -5.07 18.38
C GLY A 34 7.45 -6.52 17.97
N TRP A 35 8.45 -7.40 18.20
CA TRP A 35 8.33 -8.83 17.92
C TRP A 35 7.16 -9.51 18.64
N LYS A 36 6.75 -8.99 19.81
CA LYS A 36 5.63 -9.55 20.57
C LYS A 36 4.26 -9.30 19.93
N ARG A 37 4.17 -8.28 19.06
CA ARG A 37 2.91 -7.83 18.44
C ARG A 37 2.85 -8.16 16.95
N PHE A 38 4.01 -8.35 16.32
CA PHE A 38 4.11 -8.62 14.89
C PHE A 38 3.88 -10.10 14.58
N LYS A 39 2.90 -10.40 13.73
CA LYS A 39 2.49 -11.78 13.43
C LYS A 39 3.04 -12.32 12.10
N SER A 40 3.49 -11.46 11.20
CA SER A 40 3.88 -11.83 9.83
C SER A 40 5.40 -11.98 9.66
N THR A 41 6.03 -12.70 10.60
CA THR A 41 7.49 -12.89 10.64
C THR A 41 8.04 -13.53 9.37
N TYR A 42 7.30 -14.46 8.75
CA TYR A 42 7.71 -15.09 7.50
C TYR A 42 7.83 -14.07 6.35
N ASP A 43 6.83 -13.22 6.18
CA ASP A 43 6.83 -12.17 5.16
C ASP A 43 7.89 -11.11 5.43
N LEU A 44 8.14 -10.75 6.69
CA LEU A 44 9.27 -9.88 7.04
C LEU A 44 10.59 -10.43 6.53
N PHE A 45 10.89 -11.71 6.73
CA PHE A 45 12.14 -12.26 6.20
C PHE A 45 12.16 -12.32 4.67
N ARG A 46 11.03 -12.57 4.01
CA ARG A 46 10.95 -12.49 2.54
C ARG A 46 11.24 -11.08 2.03
N HIS A 47 10.64 -10.06 2.66
CA HIS A 47 10.88 -8.65 2.36
C HIS A 47 12.37 -8.29 2.47
N GLU A 48 13.01 -8.65 3.58
CA GLU A 48 14.44 -8.38 3.76
C GLU A 48 15.31 -9.15 2.75
N ILE A 49 14.96 -10.40 2.44
CA ILE A 49 15.68 -11.18 1.43
C ILE A 49 15.61 -10.48 0.06
N LEU A 50 14.47 -9.88 -0.31
CA LEU A 50 14.35 -9.13 -1.57
C LEU A 50 15.29 -7.92 -1.60
N HIS A 51 15.45 -7.20 -0.49
CA HIS A 51 16.47 -6.14 -0.40
C HIS A 51 17.89 -6.67 -0.56
N ALA A 52 18.22 -7.81 0.05
CA ALA A 52 19.51 -8.47 -0.11
C ALA A 52 19.78 -8.95 -1.56
N LEU A 53 18.71 -9.20 -2.33
CA LEU A 53 18.77 -9.54 -3.75
C LEU A 53 18.86 -8.31 -4.68
N GLY A 54 18.80 -7.10 -4.12
CA GLY A 54 18.99 -5.85 -4.86
C GLY A 54 17.74 -4.97 -4.99
N PHE A 55 16.56 -5.44 -4.57
CA PHE A 55 15.33 -4.66 -4.67
C PHE A 55 15.46 -3.35 -3.89
N GLY A 56 15.34 -2.21 -4.58
CA GLY A 56 15.41 -0.88 -3.98
C GLY A 56 16.78 -0.50 -3.40
N THR A 57 17.76 -1.40 -3.38
CA THR A 57 19.12 -1.17 -2.86
C THR A 57 20.15 -1.05 -3.97
N ILE A 58 19.85 -1.54 -5.17
CA ILE A 58 20.66 -1.36 -6.37
C ILE A 58 19.82 -0.66 -7.42
N THR A 59 20.17 0.59 -7.70
CA THR A 59 19.64 1.35 -8.83
C THR A 59 20.71 1.41 -9.92
N SER A 60 20.33 1.21 -11.17
CA SER A 60 21.28 1.43 -12.27
C SER A 60 21.58 2.92 -12.39
N ALA A 61 22.86 3.27 -12.57
CA ALA A 61 23.34 4.65 -12.61
C ALA A 61 22.99 5.40 -13.91
N ASN A 62 22.01 4.93 -14.69
CA ASN A 62 21.61 5.58 -15.93
C ASN A 62 21.02 6.96 -15.62
N PRO A 63 21.70 8.07 -15.99
CA PRO A 63 21.27 9.43 -15.64
C PRO A 63 19.98 9.87 -16.32
N ASP A 64 19.54 9.15 -17.36
CA ASP A 64 18.27 9.39 -18.05
C ASP A 64 17.10 8.61 -17.40
N ASP A 65 17.39 7.79 -16.39
CA ASP A 65 16.48 6.80 -15.77
C ASP A 65 16.07 7.18 -14.35
N PHE A 66 16.21 8.45 -13.96
CA PHE A 66 15.54 8.97 -12.77
C PHE A 66 14.04 8.94 -13.04
N GLY A 67 13.41 7.79 -12.77
CA GLY A 67 11.99 7.51 -12.93
C GLY A 67 11.20 8.73 -12.50
N HIS A 68 10.56 9.36 -13.49
CA HIS A 68 10.17 10.77 -13.45
C HIS A 68 9.50 11.10 -12.12
N THR A 69 10.17 11.90 -11.30
CA THR A 69 9.51 12.56 -10.18
C THR A 69 8.39 13.38 -10.80
N GLN A 70 7.16 13.07 -10.41
CA GLN A 70 6.00 13.80 -10.90
C GLN A 70 5.44 14.64 -9.79
N ILE A 71 5.11 15.88 -10.12
CA ILE A 71 4.34 16.73 -9.25
C ILE A 71 2.86 16.44 -9.52
N LYS A 72 2.17 15.82 -8.56
CA LYS A 72 0.73 15.60 -8.62
C LYS A 72 0.02 16.75 -7.89
N GLU A 73 -1.03 17.28 -8.51
CA GLU A 73 -1.97 18.14 -7.81
C GLU A 73 -2.74 17.31 -6.78
N TRP A 74 -2.78 17.78 -5.54
CA TRP A 74 -3.45 17.14 -4.44
C TRP A 74 -4.60 18.01 -3.97
N LYS A 75 -5.81 17.64 -4.37
CA LYS A 75 -7.01 18.39 -3.98
C LYS A 75 -7.57 17.88 -2.67
N TYR A 76 -8.26 18.77 -1.99
CA TYR A 76 -8.91 18.51 -0.72
C TYR A 76 -10.42 18.43 -0.96
N ALA A 77 -11.12 17.73 -0.07
CA ALA A 77 -12.58 17.65 -0.14
C ALA A 77 -13.22 19.02 0.14
N ASN A 78 -12.54 19.87 0.93
CA ASN A 78 -12.96 21.23 1.19
C ASN A 78 -12.66 22.15 -0.01
N PRO A 79 -13.67 22.69 -0.71
CA PRO A 79 -13.44 23.53 -1.87
C PRO A 79 -12.80 24.89 -1.52
N LEU A 80 -12.81 25.30 -0.25
CA LEU A 80 -12.15 26.53 0.22
C LEU A 80 -10.65 26.31 0.49
N MET A 81 -10.18 25.06 0.54
CA MET A 81 -8.78 24.74 0.77
C MET A 81 -8.03 24.68 -0.57
N PRO A 82 -6.90 25.40 -0.72
CA PRO A 82 -6.12 25.34 -1.95
C PRO A 82 -5.49 23.95 -2.12
N SER A 83 -5.39 23.49 -3.37
CA SER A 83 -4.64 22.28 -3.72
C SER A 83 -3.18 22.40 -3.28
N ASP A 84 -2.60 21.29 -2.85
CA ASP A 84 -1.14 21.15 -2.71
C ASP A 84 -0.54 20.51 -3.97
N TYR A 85 0.78 20.56 -4.10
CA TYR A 85 1.52 19.99 -5.23
C TYR A 85 2.61 19.07 -4.70
N LEU A 86 2.41 17.77 -4.81
CA LEU A 86 3.20 16.77 -4.10
C LEU A 86 4.14 16.04 -5.06
N PRO A 87 5.43 15.87 -4.69
CA PRO A 87 6.32 14.99 -5.43
C PRO A 87 5.89 13.54 -5.22
N THR A 88 5.78 12.82 -6.34
CA THR A 88 5.63 11.36 -6.39
C THR A 88 6.83 10.79 -7.08
N PHE A 89 7.47 9.82 -6.44
CA PHE A 89 8.65 9.14 -6.97
C PHE A 89 8.20 7.83 -7.58
N HIS A 90 8.83 7.43 -8.67
CA HIS A 90 8.55 6.15 -9.31
C HIS A 90 9.81 5.30 -9.34
N MET A 91 9.65 3.98 -9.22
CA MET A 91 10.72 3.01 -9.37
C MET A 91 11.32 3.11 -10.78
N ASP A 92 12.65 3.17 -10.85
CA ASP A 92 13.40 3.51 -12.07
C ASP A 92 13.32 2.40 -13.16
N PHE A 93 13.34 1.13 -12.76
CA PHE A 93 13.47 -0.02 -13.67
C PHE A 93 12.25 -0.93 -13.60
N ALA A 94 11.10 -0.41 -14.02
CA ALA A 94 9.82 -1.06 -13.77
C ALA A 94 8.94 -1.13 -15.02
N LYS A 95 9.52 -1.33 -16.22
CA LYS A 95 8.75 -1.32 -17.48
C LYS A 95 7.74 -2.46 -17.54
N ARG A 96 8.14 -3.65 -17.10
CA ARG A 96 7.21 -4.79 -17.01
C ARG A 96 6.22 -4.61 -15.88
N ALA A 97 6.72 -4.21 -14.71
CA ALA A 97 5.90 -3.90 -13.55
C ALA A 97 4.85 -2.79 -13.82
N LEU A 98 5.12 -1.85 -14.73
CA LEU A 98 4.14 -0.86 -15.16
C LEU A 98 2.96 -1.51 -15.89
N ASN A 99 3.18 -2.54 -16.70
CA ASN A 99 2.09 -3.28 -17.32
C ASN A 99 1.28 -4.06 -16.28
N ASP A 100 1.95 -4.62 -15.26
CA ASP A 100 1.27 -5.30 -14.15
C ASP A 100 0.39 -4.33 -13.36
N ILE A 101 0.88 -3.12 -13.07
CA ILE A 101 0.07 -2.06 -12.46
C ILE A 101 -1.14 -1.71 -13.33
N ARG A 102 -0.91 -1.44 -14.62
CA ARG A 102 -1.99 -1.05 -15.54
C ARG A 102 -3.09 -2.10 -15.57
N SER A 103 -2.70 -3.37 -15.60
CA SER A 103 -3.63 -4.50 -15.56
C SER A 103 -4.30 -4.65 -14.20
N HIS A 104 -3.54 -4.64 -13.11
CA HIS A 104 -4.01 -4.87 -11.75
C HIS A 104 -5.01 -3.81 -11.31
N PHE A 105 -4.66 -2.53 -11.46
CA PHE A 105 -5.53 -1.41 -11.08
C PHE A 105 -6.59 -1.10 -12.13
N ASN A 106 -6.52 -1.69 -13.33
CA ASN A 106 -7.33 -1.30 -14.49
C ASN A 106 -7.15 0.19 -14.85
N CYS A 107 -5.89 0.63 -14.92
CA CYS A 107 -5.54 2.00 -15.28
C CYS A 107 -4.43 2.05 -16.33
N MET A 108 -4.78 2.17 -17.60
CA MET A 108 -3.80 2.25 -18.70
C MET A 108 -2.93 3.52 -18.68
N ASN A 109 -3.41 4.58 -18.04
CA ASN A 109 -2.70 5.86 -17.95
C ASN A 109 -1.66 5.92 -16.83
N ALA A 110 -1.55 4.87 -16.01
CA ALA A 110 -0.53 4.79 -14.97
C ALA A 110 0.85 5.11 -15.58
N LEU A 111 1.55 6.05 -14.94
CA LEU A 111 2.78 6.64 -15.47
C LEU A 111 4.04 5.96 -14.92
N GLY A 112 3.94 5.25 -13.80
CA GLY A 112 5.05 4.54 -13.17
C GLY A 112 4.58 3.70 -11.98
N VAL A 113 5.51 2.94 -11.41
CA VAL A 113 5.32 2.24 -10.13
C VAL A 113 5.70 3.18 -9.01
N GLU A 114 4.74 3.65 -8.21
CA GLU A 114 5.00 4.66 -7.17
C GLU A 114 5.85 4.10 -6.01
N ALA A 115 6.92 4.81 -5.64
CA ALA A 115 7.76 4.51 -4.49
C ALA A 115 7.28 5.25 -3.23
N ASP A 116 7.65 4.74 -2.05
CA ASP A 116 7.32 5.37 -0.77
C ASP A 116 7.99 6.73 -0.58
N ASP A 117 9.24 6.87 -1.04
CA ASP A 117 9.98 8.12 -1.04
C ASP A 117 11.05 8.22 -2.16
N HIS A 118 11.85 9.27 -2.10
CA HIS A 118 12.93 9.58 -3.04
C HIS A 118 14.09 8.57 -3.05
N MET A 119 14.24 7.76 -1.99
CA MET A 119 15.23 6.69 -1.93
C MET A 119 14.80 5.48 -2.76
N LYS A 120 13.50 5.38 -3.07
CA LYS A 120 12.93 4.33 -3.94
C LYS A 120 13.25 2.91 -3.45
N THR A 121 13.35 2.75 -2.13
CA THR A 121 13.66 1.47 -1.49
C THR A 121 12.43 0.56 -1.43
N HIS A 122 11.24 1.13 -1.28
CA HIS A 122 9.99 0.39 -1.17
C HIS A 122 8.93 0.90 -2.15
N LEU A 123 7.89 0.11 -2.33
CA LEU A 123 6.65 0.52 -2.95
C LEU A 123 5.85 1.44 -2.02
N SER A 124 5.13 2.40 -2.59
CA SER A 124 4.22 3.29 -1.86
C SER A 124 3.10 2.48 -1.18
N GLU A 125 3.10 2.38 0.15
CA GLU A 125 2.00 1.69 0.88
C GLU A 125 0.64 2.33 0.58
N TYR A 126 0.61 3.63 0.30
CA TYR A 126 -0.60 4.33 -0.14
C TYR A 126 -1.21 3.67 -1.39
N VAL A 127 -0.38 3.32 -2.38
CA VAL A 127 -0.82 2.72 -3.66
C VAL A 127 -0.90 1.19 -3.60
N PHE A 128 -0.04 0.53 -2.83
CA PHE A 128 0.15 -0.92 -2.88
C PHE A 128 -0.25 -1.66 -1.59
N GLY A 129 -0.62 -0.94 -0.52
CA GLY A 129 -1.17 -1.54 0.70
C GLY A 129 -0.30 -2.68 1.26
N ASN A 130 -0.87 -3.88 1.30
CA ASN A 130 -0.20 -5.08 1.81
C ASN A 130 0.58 -5.87 0.75
N GLU A 131 1.13 -5.21 -0.25
CA GLU A 131 2.19 -5.79 -1.11
C GLU A 131 3.46 -6.02 -0.26
N LEU A 132 4.20 -7.09 -0.55
CA LEU A 132 5.35 -7.50 0.25
C LEU A 132 6.45 -6.44 0.36
N MET A 133 6.64 -5.59 -0.65
CA MET A 133 7.71 -4.59 -0.71
C MET A 133 7.24 -3.18 -0.34
N THR A 134 6.14 -3.02 0.40
CA THR A 134 5.81 -1.74 1.05
C THR A 134 6.57 -1.59 2.38
N PRO A 135 6.76 -0.36 2.89
CA PRO A 135 7.57 -0.12 4.10
C PRO A 135 6.93 -0.65 5.40
N PHE A 136 5.64 -0.98 5.38
CA PHE A 136 4.91 -1.48 6.54
C PHE A 136 4.18 -2.77 6.21
N LEU A 137 4.64 -3.86 6.80
CA LEU A 137 3.98 -5.15 6.67
C LEU A 137 2.77 -5.23 7.60
N SER A 138 1.66 -5.66 7.04
CA SER A 138 0.46 -5.99 7.80
C SER A 138 0.72 -7.23 8.68
N ASN A 139 -0.03 -7.34 9.78
CA ASN A 139 -0.08 -8.57 10.60
C ASN A 139 -0.81 -9.74 9.90
N GLY A 140 -1.32 -9.51 8.68
CA GLY A 140 -1.91 -10.51 7.81
C GLY A 140 -0.95 -10.99 6.74
N TYR A 141 -1.50 -11.49 5.63
CA TYR A 141 -0.72 -11.84 4.45
C TYR A 141 -0.20 -10.59 3.74
N ASN A 142 1.10 -10.59 3.45
CA ASN A 142 1.72 -9.61 2.58
C ASN A 142 2.14 -10.31 1.28
N TYR A 143 1.66 -9.81 0.15
CA TYR A 143 1.69 -10.57 -1.10
C TYR A 143 2.90 -10.18 -1.94
N PHE A 144 3.73 -11.16 -2.31
CA PHE A 144 4.72 -10.99 -3.37
C PHE A 144 4.03 -11.07 -4.73
N SER A 145 3.76 -9.90 -5.31
CA SER A 145 3.04 -9.75 -6.57
C SER A 145 3.96 -9.83 -7.79
N LEU A 146 3.37 -9.92 -8.99
CA LEU A 146 4.11 -9.79 -10.24
C LEU A 146 4.78 -8.40 -10.38
N ILE A 147 4.24 -7.38 -9.72
CA ILE A 147 4.81 -6.02 -9.69
C ILE A 147 6.22 -6.07 -9.07
N SER A 148 6.33 -6.55 -7.82
CA SER A 148 7.61 -6.62 -7.11
C SER A 148 8.58 -7.62 -7.75
N ALA A 149 8.04 -8.73 -8.25
CA ALA A 149 8.79 -9.68 -9.04
C ALA A 149 9.42 -9.01 -10.27
N HIS A 150 8.64 -8.41 -11.16
CA HIS A 150 9.19 -7.82 -12.38
C HIS A 150 10.14 -6.64 -12.11
N ILE A 151 9.95 -5.88 -11.03
CA ILE A 151 10.96 -4.90 -10.58
C ILE A 151 12.29 -5.60 -10.27
N LEU A 152 12.27 -6.70 -9.52
CA LEU A 152 13.48 -7.47 -9.22
C LEU A 152 14.13 -8.04 -10.50
N GLU A 153 13.34 -8.55 -11.44
CA GLU A 153 13.86 -9.06 -12.71
C GLU A 153 14.50 -7.96 -13.58
N ASP A 154 13.92 -6.76 -13.56
CA ASP A 154 14.43 -5.58 -14.26
C ASP A 154 15.56 -4.88 -13.48
N THR A 155 15.86 -5.31 -12.25
CA THR A 155 16.98 -4.79 -11.43
C THR A 155 18.28 -5.51 -11.77
N PHE A 156 19.21 -4.82 -12.42
CA PHE A 156 20.56 -5.33 -12.71
C PHE A 156 21.58 -4.22 -12.97
N LEU A 157 22.87 -4.57 -12.84
CA LEU A 157 24.02 -3.78 -13.28
C LEU A 157 24.60 -4.40 -14.55
N GLY A 158 24.92 -3.57 -15.54
CA GLY A 158 25.43 -4.00 -16.83
C GLY A 158 24.34 -4.15 -17.89
N GLN A 159 24.43 -5.16 -18.75
CA GLN A 159 23.53 -5.34 -19.90
C GLN A 159 22.58 -6.54 -19.77
N VAL A 160 22.71 -7.33 -18.71
CA VAL A 160 21.99 -8.61 -18.55
C VAL A 160 21.34 -8.66 -17.18
N ALA A 161 20.03 -8.93 -17.16
CA ALA A 161 19.26 -9.19 -15.95
C ALA A 161 19.84 -10.40 -15.16
N TRP A 162 19.92 -10.28 -13.84
CA TRP A 162 20.48 -11.36 -13.01
C TRP A 162 19.50 -12.48 -12.72
N TYR A 163 18.22 -12.11 -12.68
CA TYR A 163 17.13 -13.00 -12.33
C TYR A 163 16.25 -13.24 -13.56
N LYS A 164 15.60 -14.40 -13.57
CA LYS A 164 14.50 -14.71 -14.47
C LYS A 164 13.39 -15.28 -13.62
N ILE A 165 12.22 -14.65 -13.64
CA ILE A 165 11.14 -15.03 -12.75
C ILE A 165 10.28 -16.11 -13.42
N ASP A 166 9.88 -17.06 -12.59
CA ASP A 166 8.84 -18.02 -12.94
C ASP A 166 7.49 -17.43 -12.58
N GLU A 167 6.85 -16.79 -13.56
CA GLU A 167 5.53 -16.17 -13.43
C GLU A 167 4.44 -17.18 -13.03
N THR A 168 4.64 -18.48 -13.27
CA THR A 168 3.67 -19.50 -12.88
C THR A 168 3.59 -19.64 -11.36
N ILE A 169 4.74 -19.54 -10.68
CA ILE A 169 4.85 -19.64 -9.23
C ILE A 169 4.35 -18.35 -8.57
N VAL A 170 4.89 -17.20 -8.99
CA VAL A 170 4.52 -15.89 -8.43
C VAL A 170 3.04 -15.57 -8.72
N GLY A 171 2.55 -15.96 -9.90
CA GLY A 171 1.18 -15.72 -10.31
C GLY A 171 0.12 -16.31 -9.38
N PHE A 172 0.41 -17.36 -8.60
CA PHE A 172 -0.54 -17.85 -7.59
C PHE A 172 -0.77 -16.85 -6.47
N GLU A 173 0.30 -16.25 -5.96
CA GLU A 173 0.24 -15.24 -4.89
C GLU A 173 -0.29 -13.90 -5.42
N ASP A 174 0.13 -13.50 -6.62
CA ASP A 174 -0.36 -12.30 -7.30
C ASP A 174 -1.90 -12.30 -7.45
N ARG A 175 -2.51 -13.44 -7.76
CA ARG A 175 -3.97 -13.53 -7.93
C ARG A 175 -4.76 -13.49 -6.62
N LEU A 176 -4.07 -13.62 -5.48
CA LEU A 176 -4.61 -13.40 -4.14
C LEU A 176 -4.41 -11.96 -3.67
N TYR A 177 -3.45 -11.23 -4.26
CA TYR A 177 -3.26 -9.82 -4.02
C TYR A 177 -4.47 -9.04 -4.53
N TRP A 178 -5.26 -8.50 -3.59
CA TRP A 178 -6.57 -7.89 -3.85
C TRP A 178 -6.53 -6.37 -3.80
N TYR A 179 -5.59 -5.80 -3.06
CA TYR A 179 -5.54 -4.38 -2.77
C TYR A 179 -5.34 -3.60 -4.07
N GLY A 180 -6.17 -2.60 -4.36
CA GLY A 180 -6.06 -1.86 -5.62
C GLY A 180 -6.75 -2.48 -6.83
N ARG A 181 -7.15 -3.76 -6.76
CA ARG A 181 -7.54 -4.52 -7.94
C ARG A 181 -8.81 -3.93 -8.59
N GLY A 182 -8.66 -3.41 -9.80
CA GLY A 182 -9.74 -2.83 -10.60
C GLY A 182 -10.27 -1.48 -10.11
N TRP A 183 -9.59 -0.79 -9.20
CA TRP A 183 -10.05 0.51 -8.66
C TRP A 183 -9.94 1.70 -9.64
N GLY A 184 -9.31 1.49 -10.80
CA GLY A 184 -9.26 2.45 -11.90
C GLY A 184 -8.22 3.56 -11.71
N CYS A 185 -8.12 4.43 -12.72
CA CYS A 185 -7.14 5.51 -12.71
C CYS A 185 -7.38 6.56 -11.62
N ASP A 186 -8.64 6.79 -11.25
CA ASP A 186 -8.98 7.73 -10.19
C ASP A 186 -8.25 7.42 -8.87
N PHE A 187 -8.05 6.14 -8.54
CA PHE A 187 -7.32 5.74 -7.34
C PHE A 187 -5.83 6.10 -7.40
N ILE A 188 -5.20 5.94 -8.57
CA ILE A 188 -3.75 6.15 -8.78
C ILE A 188 -3.42 7.64 -8.98
N GLU A 189 -4.31 8.37 -9.64
CA GLU A 189 -4.05 9.71 -10.15
C GLU A 189 -4.60 10.82 -9.25
N LYS A 190 -5.74 10.60 -8.57
CA LYS A 190 -6.39 11.64 -7.76
C LYS A 190 -5.96 11.55 -6.29
N SER A 191 -6.23 12.64 -5.57
CA SER A 191 -6.12 12.64 -4.12
C SER A 191 -7.10 11.64 -3.49
N CYS A 192 -6.79 11.14 -2.29
CA CYS A 192 -7.71 10.28 -1.57
C CYS A 192 -9.04 10.97 -1.27
N PHE A 193 -9.05 12.29 -1.05
CA PHE A 193 -10.27 13.04 -0.79
C PHE A 193 -11.16 13.15 -2.04
N GLU A 194 -10.56 13.40 -3.21
CA GLU A 194 -11.30 13.32 -4.48
C GLU A 194 -11.81 11.90 -4.74
N TYR A 195 -11.01 10.88 -4.45
CA TYR A 195 -11.43 9.49 -4.60
C TYR A 195 -12.62 9.18 -3.67
N ILE A 196 -12.55 9.59 -2.41
CA ILE A 196 -13.64 9.42 -1.43
C ILE A 196 -14.95 10.04 -1.92
N GLN A 197 -14.89 11.24 -2.50
CA GLN A 197 -16.09 11.95 -2.97
C GLN A 197 -16.73 11.35 -4.22
N ASN A 198 -15.95 10.64 -5.04
CA ASN A 198 -16.39 10.17 -6.37
C ASN A 198 -16.73 8.67 -6.40
N GLN A 199 -16.60 7.95 -5.30
CA GLN A 199 -16.77 6.50 -5.25
C GLN A 199 -17.90 6.12 -4.29
N GLU A 200 -18.75 5.19 -4.73
CA GLU A 200 -19.79 4.61 -3.86
C GLU A 200 -19.16 3.79 -2.71
N ASN A 201 -17.99 3.21 -2.94
CA ASN A 201 -17.24 2.44 -1.97
C ASN A 201 -15.76 2.86 -2.02
N PRO A 202 -15.36 3.89 -1.27
CA PRO A 202 -14.06 4.55 -1.43
C PRO A 202 -12.89 3.80 -0.78
N LEU A 203 -13.01 2.48 -0.64
CA LEU A 203 -11.93 1.65 -0.12
C LEU A 203 -10.67 1.83 -0.99
N PRO A 204 -9.50 1.95 -0.36
CA PRO A 204 -9.18 1.59 1.03
C PRO A 204 -9.36 2.75 2.02
N PHE A 205 -9.87 3.90 1.53
CA PHE A 205 -10.08 5.06 2.35
C PHE A 205 -11.40 4.99 3.11
N CYS A 206 -11.42 5.62 4.27
CA CYS A 206 -12.55 5.65 5.16
C CYS A 206 -13.25 7.00 5.00
N ASP A 207 -14.54 6.95 4.71
CA ASP A 207 -15.37 8.11 4.43
C ASP A 207 -15.91 8.80 5.69
N GLU A 208 -16.83 9.74 5.49
CA GLU A 208 -17.49 10.46 6.56
C GLU A 208 -18.35 9.54 7.46
N MET A 209 -19.03 8.54 6.88
CA MET A 209 -19.86 7.59 7.63
C MET A 209 -19.00 6.71 8.55
N ALA A 210 -17.85 6.28 8.05
CA ALA A 210 -16.82 5.58 8.80
C ALA A 210 -16.35 6.38 10.01
N LEU A 211 -16.05 7.67 9.83
CA LEU A 211 -15.64 8.54 10.92
C LEU A 211 -16.75 8.74 11.95
N GLN A 212 -18.00 8.97 11.51
CA GLN A 212 -19.16 9.05 12.42
C GLN A 212 -19.31 7.80 13.29
N ALA A 213 -19.18 6.63 12.68
CA ALA A 213 -19.26 5.36 13.38
C ALA A 213 -18.15 5.25 14.43
N HIS A 214 -16.91 5.61 14.07
CA HIS A 214 -15.77 5.62 14.99
C HIS A 214 -16.00 6.54 16.20
N LEU A 215 -16.47 7.77 15.98
CA LEU A 215 -16.76 8.73 17.05
C LEU A 215 -17.84 8.24 18.02
N ARG A 216 -18.80 7.46 17.51
CA ARG A 216 -19.86 6.79 18.32
C ARG A 216 -19.37 5.50 19.00
N GLY A 217 -18.07 5.18 18.92
CA GLY A 217 -17.47 4.00 19.55
C GLY A 217 -17.52 2.72 18.70
N LYS A 218 -17.97 2.77 17.44
CA LYS A 218 -17.88 1.63 16.52
C LYS A 218 -16.52 1.62 15.83
N LEU A 219 -15.62 0.78 16.32
CA LEU A 219 -14.23 0.73 15.85
C LEU A 219 -14.03 -0.10 14.57
N ALA A 220 -15.03 -0.90 14.18
CA ALA A 220 -14.92 -1.84 13.06
C ALA A 220 -15.92 -1.54 11.94
N GLN A 221 -15.42 -1.45 10.72
CA GLN A 221 -16.19 -1.47 9.48
C GLN A 221 -16.14 -2.84 8.82
N ARG A 222 -16.93 -3.03 7.76
CA ARG A 222 -17.00 -4.28 7.01
C ARG A 222 -16.61 -4.05 5.57
N ILE A 223 -15.72 -4.89 5.06
CA ILE A 223 -15.39 -5.01 3.65
C ILE A 223 -15.87 -6.38 3.18
N CYS A 224 -16.50 -6.45 2.02
CA CYS A 224 -16.95 -7.71 1.44
C CYS A 224 -16.21 -7.98 0.13
N PHE A 225 -15.56 -9.14 0.08
CA PHE A 225 -14.91 -9.66 -1.12
C PHE A 225 -15.86 -10.61 -1.82
N SER A 226 -15.91 -10.55 -3.15
CA SER A 226 -16.67 -11.48 -3.98
C SER A 226 -15.94 -11.78 -5.28
N ASN A 227 -15.98 -13.04 -5.71
CA ASN A 227 -15.59 -13.46 -7.06
C ASN A 227 -16.77 -14.03 -7.86
N GLY A 228 -18.01 -13.68 -7.46
CA GLY A 228 -19.25 -14.17 -8.06
C GLY A 228 -19.74 -15.52 -7.54
N THR A 229 -18.84 -16.37 -7.01
CA THR A 229 -19.21 -17.69 -6.44
C THR A 229 -19.00 -17.75 -4.93
N ASN A 230 -17.93 -17.13 -4.43
CA ASN A 230 -17.62 -17.06 -3.02
C ASN A 230 -17.73 -15.61 -2.54
N GLN A 231 -18.19 -15.45 -1.30
CA GLN A 231 -18.20 -14.17 -0.61
C GLN A 231 -17.47 -14.30 0.73
N LEU A 232 -16.70 -13.28 1.06
CA LEU A 232 -15.99 -13.18 2.33
C LEU A 232 -16.20 -11.78 2.91
N GLU A 233 -16.82 -11.71 4.09
CA GLU A 233 -16.92 -10.48 4.87
C GLU A 233 -15.73 -10.41 5.83
N VAL A 234 -15.01 -9.28 5.79
CA VAL A 234 -13.96 -8.94 6.75
C VAL A 234 -14.29 -7.69 7.55
N LYS A 235 -14.11 -7.74 8.87
CA LYS A 235 -14.05 -6.57 9.74
C LYS A 235 -12.71 -5.85 9.63
N VAL A 236 -12.74 -4.54 9.52
CA VAL A 236 -11.55 -3.69 9.38
C VAL A 236 -11.62 -2.46 10.28
N GLN A 237 -10.47 -1.88 10.61
CA GLN A 237 -10.35 -0.66 11.40
C GLN A 237 -9.63 0.44 10.63
N CYS A 238 -10.20 1.64 10.67
CA CYS A 238 -9.57 2.84 10.14
C CYS A 238 -8.63 3.49 11.14
N ASN A 239 -7.60 4.17 10.62
CA ASN A 239 -6.64 4.93 11.42
C ASN A 239 -7.06 6.39 11.65
N PHE A 240 -8.21 6.57 12.28
CA PHE A 240 -8.53 7.87 12.83
C PHE A 240 -7.64 8.14 14.05
N GLU A 241 -6.71 9.08 13.90
CA GLU A 241 -5.77 9.45 14.95
C GLU A 241 -6.22 10.71 15.67
N ARG A 242 -6.36 10.61 16.99
CA ARG A 242 -6.65 11.76 17.86
C ARG A 242 -5.33 12.43 18.21
N ILE A 243 -5.09 13.61 17.66
CA ILE A 243 -3.82 14.29 17.83
C ILE A 243 -4.03 15.52 18.70
N LEU A 244 -3.34 15.55 19.86
CA LEU A 244 -3.36 16.68 20.78
C LEU A 244 -2.36 17.78 20.40
N VAL A 245 -1.38 17.46 19.55
CA VAL A 245 -0.33 18.39 19.08
C VAL A 245 -0.24 18.29 17.57
N ARG A 246 -0.61 19.37 16.86
CA ARG A 246 -0.62 19.41 15.39
C ARG A 246 0.68 18.85 14.81
N PRO A 247 0.59 17.89 13.87
CA PRO A 247 1.78 17.39 13.20
C PRO A 247 2.49 18.54 12.49
N THR A 248 3.82 18.56 12.53
CA THR A 248 4.57 19.49 11.69
C THR A 248 4.41 19.07 10.23
N ALA A 249 4.14 20.03 9.35
CA ALA A 249 4.16 19.77 7.91
C ALA A 249 5.48 19.09 7.52
N ASN A 250 5.40 17.98 6.79
CA ASN A 250 6.57 17.38 6.17
C ASN A 250 6.64 17.84 4.70
N TRP A 251 7.70 17.47 4.01
CA TRP A 251 7.91 17.79 2.60
C TRP A 251 6.93 17.06 1.66
N LEU A 252 6.14 16.10 2.17
CA LEU A 252 5.20 15.28 1.40
C LEU A 252 3.76 15.79 1.44
N THR A 253 3.27 16.36 2.55
CA THR A 253 1.91 16.90 2.68
C THR A 253 1.77 17.80 3.89
N ARG A 254 0.85 18.78 3.78
CA ARG A 254 0.33 19.47 4.97
C ARG A 254 -0.63 18.54 5.73
N PRO A 255 -0.56 18.50 7.07
CA PRO A 255 -1.54 17.78 7.87
C PRO A 255 -2.89 18.48 7.74
N VAL A 256 -3.91 17.72 7.34
CA VAL A 256 -5.29 18.19 7.26
C VAL A 256 -6.18 17.44 8.24
N THR A 257 -7.01 18.20 8.95
CA THR A 257 -7.98 17.65 9.90
C THR A 257 -9.15 17.04 9.14
N LEU A 258 -9.66 15.89 9.55
CA LEU A 258 -10.79 15.25 8.89
C LEU A 258 -12.07 16.07 9.03
N GLU A 259 -12.18 16.88 10.08
CA GLU A 259 -13.18 17.94 10.27
C GLU A 259 -13.28 18.85 9.05
N SER A 260 -12.13 19.32 8.57
CA SER A 260 -12.08 20.23 7.44
C SER A 260 -12.45 19.54 6.13
N GLN A 261 -12.24 18.23 6.05
CA GLN A 261 -12.46 17.42 4.84
C GLN A 261 -13.87 16.81 4.79
N PHE A 262 -14.55 16.68 5.93
CA PHE A 262 -15.91 16.17 6.06
C PHE A 262 -16.83 17.21 6.73
N PRO A 263 -17.31 18.22 5.97
CA PRO A 263 -18.00 19.38 6.53
C PRO A 263 -19.30 19.05 7.26
N ALA A 264 -20.00 17.97 6.90
CA ALA A 264 -21.22 17.58 7.60
C ALA A 264 -20.95 17.07 9.03
N LEU A 265 -19.69 16.90 9.42
CA LEU A 265 -19.25 16.60 10.80
C LEU A 265 -18.64 17.74 11.58
N GLU A 266 -18.51 18.93 10.99
CA GLU A 266 -17.87 20.08 11.65
C GLU A 266 -18.48 20.36 13.03
N ASN A 267 -19.81 20.31 13.16
CA ASN A 267 -20.50 20.55 14.44
C ASN A 267 -20.29 19.42 15.48
N VAL A 268 -20.11 18.18 15.03
CA VAL A 268 -19.91 17.02 15.93
C VAL A 268 -18.46 16.99 16.42
N LEU A 269 -17.52 17.29 15.54
CA LEU A 269 -16.09 17.25 15.86
C LEU A 269 -15.60 18.52 16.59
N ASN A 270 -16.23 19.68 16.38
CA ASN A 270 -15.89 20.88 17.16
C ASN A 270 -16.27 20.78 18.66
N THR A 271 -17.07 19.79 19.06
CA THR A 271 -17.50 19.59 20.46
C THR A 271 -16.67 18.58 21.25
N ILE A 272 -15.83 17.79 20.59
CA ILE A 272 -15.02 16.72 21.24
C ILE A 272 -13.69 17.21 21.82
N GLY A 273 -13.26 18.45 21.51
CA GLY A 273 -12.11 19.11 22.13
C GLY A 273 -10.72 18.62 21.69
N TYR A 274 -10.63 17.86 20.59
CA TYR A 274 -9.38 17.44 19.95
C TYR A 274 -9.56 17.35 18.43
N GLU A 275 -8.46 17.47 17.68
CA GLU A 275 -8.45 17.35 16.21
C GLU A 275 -8.27 15.88 15.79
N VAL A 276 -8.95 15.47 14.72
CA VAL A 276 -8.82 14.13 14.15
C VAL A 276 -8.09 14.19 12.81
N TYR A 277 -7.10 13.33 12.64
CA TYR A 277 -6.36 13.18 11.39
C TYR A 277 -6.52 11.75 10.85
N GLY A 278 -6.28 11.60 9.54
CA GLY A 278 -6.02 10.29 8.98
C GLY A 278 -4.62 9.79 9.34
N SER A 279 -4.12 8.87 8.53
CA SER A 279 -2.80 8.25 8.62
C SER A 279 -1.59 9.19 8.84
N ALA A 280 -0.41 8.62 9.08
CA ALA A 280 0.86 9.35 9.08
C ALA A 280 1.19 10.00 7.72
N GLY A 281 2.19 10.89 7.70
CA GLY A 281 2.55 11.67 6.50
C GLY A 281 2.97 10.86 5.26
N LEU A 282 3.44 9.62 5.41
CA LEU A 282 3.73 8.72 4.27
C LEU A 282 2.47 8.32 3.49
N HIS A 283 1.31 8.36 4.14
CA HIS A 283 0.00 8.12 3.55
C HIS A 283 -0.78 9.41 3.30
N ARG A 284 -0.08 10.55 3.29
CA ARG A 284 -0.64 11.86 2.90
C ARG A 284 -1.84 12.28 3.78
N TYR A 285 -1.83 11.86 5.04
CA TYR A 285 -2.90 12.08 6.02
C TYR A 285 -4.29 11.58 5.58
N CYS A 286 -4.36 10.65 4.64
CA CYS A 286 -5.61 10.05 4.20
C CYS A 286 -6.19 9.14 5.29
N PRO A 287 -7.50 9.16 5.52
CA PRO A 287 -8.16 8.22 6.43
C PRO A 287 -8.19 6.84 5.78
N PHE A 288 -7.46 5.87 6.31
CA PHE A 288 -7.18 4.60 5.64
C PHE A 288 -7.53 3.40 6.52
N VAL A 289 -7.88 2.27 5.90
CA VAL A 289 -8.04 0.98 6.58
C VAL A 289 -6.69 0.44 7.03
N LYS A 290 -6.36 0.60 8.31
CA LYS A 290 -5.06 0.22 8.89
C LYS A 290 -4.92 -1.26 9.22
N GLU A 291 -6.00 -1.92 9.65
CA GLU A 291 -5.90 -3.31 10.08
C GLU A 291 -7.19 -4.10 9.80
N ILE A 292 -7.01 -5.37 9.42
CA ILE A 292 -8.07 -6.37 9.35
C ILE A 292 -8.20 -7.02 10.74
N LEU A 293 -9.37 -6.91 11.35
CA LEU A 293 -9.64 -7.31 12.74
C LEU A 293 -9.97 -8.81 12.86
N TYR A 294 -8.97 -9.67 12.65
CA TYR A 294 -9.11 -11.13 12.81
C TYR A 294 -7.94 -11.74 13.58
N ASP A 295 -8.23 -12.77 14.37
CA ASP A 295 -7.19 -13.60 15.00
C ASP A 295 -6.35 -14.37 13.97
N LYS A 296 -6.99 -14.77 12.86
CA LYS A 296 -6.37 -15.31 11.65
C LYS A 296 -6.99 -14.61 10.44
N VAL A 297 -6.17 -13.89 9.66
CA VAL A 297 -6.66 -13.19 8.47
C VAL A 297 -7.15 -14.22 7.45
N PRO A 298 -8.44 -14.18 7.06
CA PRO A 298 -8.97 -15.13 6.09
C PRO A 298 -8.32 -14.92 4.72
N LEU A 299 -8.07 -16.01 4.00
CA LEU A 299 -7.63 -15.94 2.61
C LEU A 299 -8.75 -15.36 1.76
N VAL A 300 -8.46 -14.27 1.06
CA VAL A 300 -9.40 -13.64 0.12
C VAL A 300 -9.61 -14.61 -1.05
N PRO A 301 -10.86 -14.83 -1.51
CA PRO A 301 -11.11 -15.72 -2.64
C PRO A 301 -10.33 -15.27 -3.88
N PHE A 302 -9.90 -16.22 -4.67
CA PHE A 302 -9.14 -15.97 -5.88
C PHE A 302 -9.87 -15.00 -6.82
N GLY A 303 -9.16 -13.95 -7.27
CA GLY A 303 -9.71 -12.93 -8.16
C GLY A 303 -10.89 -12.15 -7.58
N ALA A 304 -11.09 -12.19 -6.26
CA ALA A 304 -12.15 -11.43 -5.65
C ALA A 304 -11.89 -9.93 -5.74
N ILE A 305 -12.96 -9.20 -6.00
CA ILE A 305 -13.01 -7.75 -5.91
C ILE A 305 -13.84 -7.36 -4.69
N ILE A 306 -13.72 -6.10 -4.29
CA ILE A 306 -14.56 -5.56 -3.23
C ILE A 306 -15.93 -5.24 -3.81
N VAL A 307 -16.98 -5.66 -3.11
CA VAL A 307 -18.38 -5.41 -3.44
C VAL A 307 -19.12 -4.83 -2.22
N PRO A 308 -20.26 -4.17 -2.41
CA PRO A 308 -21.14 -3.81 -1.31
C PRO A 308 -21.47 -5.06 -0.47
N CYS A 309 -21.38 -4.93 0.85
CA CYS A 309 -21.80 -6.00 1.73
C CYS A 309 -23.32 -6.20 1.61
N GLY A 310 -23.74 -7.40 1.22
CA GLY A 310 -25.15 -7.77 1.16
C GLY A 310 -25.83 -7.71 2.54
N PRO A 311 -27.17 -7.76 2.59
CA PRO A 311 -27.87 -8.01 3.84
C PRO A 311 -27.34 -9.32 4.43
N THR A 312 -27.03 -9.31 5.72
CA THR A 312 -26.63 -10.52 6.46
C THR A 312 -27.65 -11.60 6.14
N PRO A 313 -27.25 -12.83 5.74
CA PRO A 313 -28.21 -13.91 5.64
C PRO A 313 -28.84 -14.04 7.03
N THR A 314 -30.10 -13.67 7.15
CA THR A 314 -30.88 -14.09 8.29
C THR A 314 -30.80 -15.60 8.29
N SER A 315 -30.48 -16.19 9.43
CA SER A 315 -30.54 -17.62 9.66
C SER A 315 -31.97 -18.10 9.43
N SER A 316 -32.39 -18.27 8.19
CA SER A 316 -33.60 -18.96 7.80
C SER A 316 -33.27 -20.44 7.71
N SER A 317 -33.50 -21.15 8.82
CA SER A 317 -34.12 -22.47 8.82
C SER A 317 -33.71 -23.43 7.70
N TYR A 318 -32.66 -24.22 7.95
CA TYR A 318 -32.69 -25.62 7.49
C TYR A 318 -33.81 -26.33 8.25
N ASN A 319 -35.01 -26.29 7.68
CA ASN A 319 -36.09 -27.22 7.95
C ASN A 319 -36.66 -27.60 6.60
N THR A 320 -36.11 -28.68 6.03
CA THR A 320 -36.78 -29.83 5.40
C THR A 320 -35.71 -30.77 4.88
#